data_AF-A0A1M5AAS4-F1
#
_entry.id   AF-A0A1M5AAS4-F1
#
_cell.length_a   1.000
_cell.length_b   1.000
_cell.length_c   1.000
_cell.angle_alpha   90.00
_cell.angle_beta   90.00
_cell.angle_gamma   90.00
#
_symmetry.space_group_name_H-M   'P 1'
#
loop_
_entity.id
_entity.type
_entity.pdbx_description
1 polymer ?
#
loop_
_entity_poly.entity_id
_entity_poly.type
_entity_poly.pdbx_seq_one_letter_code
_entity_poly.pdbx_strand_id
1 'polypeptide(L)'
;MKKTITVIILLSIAVLVLINILNTEEEYYNLKLEELKQEYAIKPVSSINHSLLPELQREFSTPQEVTETCISCHTERHKEVMNSAHWNWERVSYVEGRGVAAAGKKNVLNNFCLGAQSNELSCAKCHIGYGMTNDHYDFNNARNVDCMVCHDNSDLYLKGSASAGYPDRTVNLTLVAQSVGTPEKINCGSCHFYSGGGNNVKHGDLEVALLACDRDVDVHMAANGMDMSCVACHTGENHQLKGRLYSVSSTNTNRATCEQCHTATPHFDDILNRHNAKVSCQACHIPEYAKVNPTKMSWYWSDAGKLRDGEPYEEFSSDSTQEYMSIKGTFTWAKNVKPDYMWFNGTADHYLLGDTIKSVPVQMNTLFGSHNDRDSKIIPVKIHRGDQIYDKKYNTLIQPKLFAESKGDSAYWKDFDWETAVAAGMERVGLPYSGEYGFVKTEMYWPVNHMVAPKEKAVSCAECHTRSDEGRLASLAGFYLPGRDYNKPLDFFGSFLFFGALIAVFIHAAFRVIISLRRKEYDANVIDYENNKPE
;
A
#
# COMPACT_ATOMS: atom_id res chain seq x y z
N MET A 1 -15.02 20.08 58.37
CA MET A 1 -14.32 20.17 57.07
C MET A 1 -13.29 19.06 56.85
N LYS A 2 -12.24 18.89 57.68
CA LYS A 2 -11.21 17.85 57.46
C LYS A 2 -11.76 16.41 57.37
N LYS A 3 -12.67 16.00 58.27
CA LYS A 3 -13.30 14.67 58.23
C LYS A 3 -14.12 14.42 56.95
N THR A 4 -14.84 15.43 56.45
CA THR A 4 -15.65 15.33 55.24
C THR A 4 -14.79 15.16 53.99
N ILE A 5 -13.67 15.88 53.91
CA ILE A 5 -12.72 15.78 52.80
C ILE A 5 -12.05 14.39 52.78
N THR A 6 -11.66 13.86 53.94
CA THR A 6 -11.09 12.50 54.04
C THR A 6 -12.08 11.42 53.58
N VAL A 7 -13.37 11.55 53.94
CA VAL A 7 -14.40 10.60 53.50
C VAL A 7 -14.59 10.67 51.98
N ILE A 8 -14.64 11.87 51.39
CA ILE A 8 -14.79 12.02 49.93
C ILE A 8 -13.58 11.43 49.19
N ILE A 9 -12.36 11.65 49.68
CA ILE A 9 -11.14 11.08 49.08
C ILE A 9 -11.17 9.55 49.17
N LEU A 10 -11.48 8.98 50.34
CA LEU A 10 -11.56 7.52 50.51
C LEU A 10 -12.64 6.90 49.63
N LEU A 11 -13.79 7.55 49.51
CA LEU A 11 -14.90 7.06 48.67
C LEU A 11 -14.56 7.16 47.18
N SER A 12 -13.85 8.22 46.78
CA SER A 12 -13.35 8.38 45.40
C SER A 12 -12.31 7.32 45.06
N ILE A 13 -11.36 7.05 45.96
CA ILE A 13 -10.36 5.98 45.79
C ILE A 13 -11.04 4.62 45.75
N ALA A 14 -12.01 4.36 46.64
CA ALA A 14 -12.75 3.10 46.66
C ALA A 14 -13.53 2.88 45.35
N VAL A 15 -14.16 3.94 44.81
CA VAL A 15 -14.84 3.89 43.51
C VAL A 15 -13.83 3.66 42.37
N LEU A 16 -12.67 4.33 42.37
CA LEU A 16 -11.63 4.11 41.35
C LEU A 16 -11.04 2.70 41.41
N VAL A 17 -10.83 2.15 42.60
CA VAL A 17 -10.38 0.78 42.82
C VAL A 17 -11.47 -0.21 42.39
N LEU A 18 -12.73 0.04 42.72
CA LEU A 18 -13.85 -0.80 42.31
C LEU A 18 -14.04 -0.76 40.79
N ILE A 19 -13.92 0.40 40.16
CA ILE A 19 -13.88 0.54 38.71
C ILE A 19 -12.72 -0.30 38.19
N ASN A 20 -11.48 -0.14 38.68
CA ASN A 20 -10.34 -0.90 38.19
C ASN A 20 -10.51 -2.44 38.37
N ILE A 21 -11.08 -2.90 39.48
CA ILE A 21 -11.34 -4.32 39.75
C ILE A 21 -12.47 -4.87 38.88
N LEU A 22 -13.52 -4.08 38.60
CA LEU A 22 -14.63 -4.48 37.74
C LEU A 22 -14.36 -4.26 36.25
N ASN A 23 -13.38 -3.42 35.91
CA ASN A 23 -12.84 -3.16 34.58
C ASN A 23 -11.53 -3.90 34.33
N THR A 24 -11.22 -4.95 35.10
CA THR A 24 -10.30 -5.96 34.58
C THR A 24 -11.01 -6.59 33.40
N GLU A 25 -10.78 -6.06 32.20
CA GLU A 25 -11.05 -6.77 30.96
C GLU A 25 -10.47 -8.17 31.19
N GLU A 26 -11.34 -9.18 31.32
CA GLU A 26 -10.88 -10.55 31.15
C GLU A 26 -10.12 -10.53 29.83
N GLU A 27 -8.82 -10.84 29.86
CA GLU A 27 -8.04 -11.08 28.66
C GLU A 27 -8.74 -12.24 27.95
N TYR A 28 -9.70 -11.90 27.08
CA TYR A 28 -10.45 -12.87 26.32
C TYR A 28 -9.43 -13.54 25.42
N TYR A 29 -9.07 -14.76 25.79
CA TYR A 29 -8.05 -15.52 25.10
C TYR A 29 -8.54 -15.79 23.68
N ASN A 30 -7.92 -15.15 22.69
CA ASN A 30 -8.29 -15.33 21.29
C ASN A 30 -7.74 -16.67 20.79
N LEU A 31 -8.44 -17.75 21.12
CA LEU A 31 -8.06 -19.13 20.77
C LEU A 31 -7.73 -19.27 19.28
N LYS A 32 -8.52 -18.65 18.41
CA LYS A 32 -8.30 -18.70 16.95
C LYS A 32 -6.95 -18.08 16.55
N LEU A 33 -6.57 -16.96 17.17
CA LEU A 33 -5.27 -16.33 16.92
C LEU A 33 -4.12 -17.23 17.41
N GLU A 34 -4.29 -17.90 18.55
CA GLU A 34 -3.28 -18.82 19.08
C GLU A 34 -3.14 -20.09 18.25
N GLU A 35 -4.25 -20.65 17.73
CA GLU A 35 -4.24 -21.73 16.75
C GLU A 35 -3.48 -21.33 15.48
N LEU A 36 -3.74 -20.13 14.95
CA LEU A 36 -3.01 -19.60 13.79
C LEU A 36 -1.52 -19.43 14.10
N LYS A 37 -1.15 -18.91 15.28
CA LYS A 37 0.26 -18.80 15.67
C LYS A 37 0.93 -20.17 15.71
N GLN A 38 0.25 -21.20 16.22
CA GLN A 38 0.78 -22.56 16.23
C GLN A 38 0.93 -23.14 14.83
N GLU A 39 -0.07 -22.96 13.96
CA GLU A 39 -0.04 -23.41 12.57
C GLU A 39 1.17 -22.85 11.82
N TYR A 40 1.38 -21.54 11.90
CA TYR A 40 2.47 -20.85 11.18
C TYR A 40 3.83 -20.95 11.88
N ALA A 41 3.89 -21.36 13.16
CA ALA A 41 5.15 -21.65 13.84
C ALA A 41 5.83 -22.92 13.30
N ILE A 42 5.07 -23.86 12.74
CA ILE A 42 5.59 -25.11 12.20
C ILE A 42 5.93 -24.90 10.72
N LYS A 43 7.23 -24.80 10.40
CA LYS A 43 7.67 -24.69 9.00
C LYS A 43 7.45 -26.02 8.27
N PRO A 44 6.85 -26.02 7.06
CA PRO A 44 6.64 -27.23 6.30
C PRO A 44 7.99 -27.85 5.89
N VAL A 45 8.12 -29.16 6.12
CA VAL A 45 9.30 -29.93 5.70
C VAL A 45 9.06 -30.46 4.28
N SER A 46 9.98 -30.17 3.35
CA SER A 46 9.90 -30.73 2.00
C SER A 46 9.98 -32.25 2.04
N SER A 47 9.12 -32.92 1.26
CA SER A 47 9.16 -34.38 1.09
C SER A 47 10.30 -34.86 0.19
N ILE A 48 11.00 -33.94 -0.49
CA ILE A 48 12.09 -34.21 -1.42
C ILE A 48 13.31 -33.34 -1.11
N ASN A 49 14.50 -33.92 -1.23
CA ASN A 49 15.76 -33.20 -1.16
C ASN A 49 16.39 -33.13 -2.56
N HIS A 50 16.30 -31.98 -3.20
CA HIS A 50 16.79 -31.77 -4.58
C HIS A 50 18.31 -31.99 -4.70
N SER A 51 19.09 -31.74 -3.64
CA SER A 51 20.55 -31.97 -3.65
C SER A 51 20.95 -33.44 -3.74
N LEU A 52 20.03 -34.39 -3.62
CA LEU A 52 20.28 -35.83 -3.76
C LEU A 52 19.83 -36.39 -5.12
N LEU A 53 19.20 -35.57 -5.98
CA LEU A 53 18.67 -36.03 -7.26
C LEU A 53 19.80 -36.16 -8.30
N PRO A 54 20.00 -37.34 -8.92
CA PRO A 54 21.07 -37.55 -9.90
C PRO A 54 21.02 -36.58 -11.09
N GLU A 55 19.83 -36.19 -11.54
CA GLU A 55 19.61 -35.27 -12.65
C GLU A 55 20.16 -33.86 -12.37
N LEU A 56 20.29 -33.50 -11.09
CA LEU A 56 20.84 -32.23 -10.62
C LEU A 56 22.33 -32.34 -10.22
N GLN A 57 22.93 -33.53 -10.25
CA GLN A 57 24.35 -33.76 -9.97
C GLN A 57 25.23 -33.55 -11.21
N ARG A 58 25.05 -32.41 -11.88
CA ARG A 58 25.81 -32.06 -13.09
C ARG A 58 26.00 -30.56 -13.21
N GLU A 59 26.96 -30.17 -14.02
CA GLU A 59 27.10 -28.77 -14.44
C GLU A 59 26.02 -28.40 -15.46
N PHE A 60 25.45 -27.21 -15.28
CA PHE A 60 24.48 -26.61 -16.21
C PHE A 60 25.16 -25.45 -16.94
N SER A 61 25.17 -25.49 -18.27
CA SER A 61 25.80 -24.43 -19.07
C SER A 61 24.85 -23.25 -19.29
N THR A 62 23.54 -23.51 -19.24
CA THR A 62 22.49 -22.51 -19.46
C THR A 62 21.38 -22.67 -18.43
N PRO A 63 20.66 -21.60 -18.05
CA PRO A 63 19.52 -21.72 -17.15
C PRO A 63 18.37 -22.51 -17.78
N GLN A 64 18.26 -22.54 -19.11
CA GLN A 64 17.28 -23.37 -19.80
C GLN A 64 17.51 -24.86 -19.57
N GLU A 65 18.76 -25.33 -19.49
CA GLU A 65 19.03 -26.73 -19.14
C GLU A 65 18.53 -27.08 -17.74
N VAL A 66 18.56 -26.13 -16.79
CA VAL A 66 17.96 -26.30 -15.46
C VAL A 66 16.45 -26.45 -15.62
N THR A 67 15.80 -25.52 -16.32
CA THR A 67 14.35 -25.56 -16.56
C THR A 67 13.90 -26.85 -17.24
N GLU A 68 14.62 -27.34 -18.25
CA GLU A 68 14.34 -28.62 -18.90
C GLU A 68 14.43 -29.79 -17.93
N THR A 69 15.42 -29.77 -17.04
CA THR A 69 15.60 -30.80 -16.00
C THR A 69 14.49 -30.71 -14.95
N CYS A 70 14.03 -29.51 -14.60
CA CYS A 70 12.85 -29.36 -13.74
C CYS A 70 11.60 -29.92 -14.43
N ILE A 71 11.39 -29.64 -15.72
CA ILE A 71 10.21 -30.06 -16.48
C ILE A 71 10.15 -31.58 -16.65
N SER A 72 11.28 -32.30 -16.68
CA SER A 72 11.26 -33.77 -16.77
C SER A 72 10.59 -34.44 -15.58
N CYS A 73 10.54 -33.77 -14.42
CA CYS A 73 9.87 -34.26 -13.21
C CYS A 73 8.57 -33.47 -12.90
N HIS A 74 8.56 -32.16 -13.16
CA HIS A 74 7.46 -31.23 -12.92
C HIS A 74 6.68 -30.93 -14.21
N THR A 75 6.16 -31.99 -14.84
CA THR A 75 5.66 -32.00 -16.22
C THR A 75 4.53 -31.03 -16.54
N GLU A 76 3.81 -30.52 -15.53
CA GLU A 76 2.69 -29.58 -15.72
C GLU A 76 2.98 -28.18 -15.15
N ARG A 77 4.01 -28.02 -14.31
CA ARG A 77 4.22 -26.77 -13.56
C ARG A 77 4.60 -25.59 -14.46
N HIS A 78 5.35 -25.84 -15.54
CA HIS A 78 5.66 -24.80 -16.51
C HIS A 78 4.40 -24.25 -17.19
N LYS A 79 3.40 -25.09 -17.50
CA LYS A 79 2.12 -24.65 -18.10
C LYS A 79 1.32 -23.78 -17.14
N GLU A 80 1.32 -24.14 -15.85
CA GLU A 80 0.71 -23.35 -14.79
C GLU A 80 1.34 -21.95 -14.69
N VAL A 81 2.68 -21.90 -14.69
CA VAL A 81 3.44 -20.63 -14.67
C VAL A 81 3.17 -19.80 -15.92
N MET A 82 3.19 -20.42 -17.10
CA MET A 82 2.94 -19.74 -18.38
C MET A 82 1.51 -19.19 -18.51
N ASN A 83 0.55 -19.75 -17.77
CA ASN A 83 -0.82 -19.22 -17.68
C ASN A 83 -0.99 -18.13 -16.60
N SER A 84 0.08 -17.77 -15.87
CA SER A 84 0.02 -16.76 -14.81
C SER A 84 0.23 -15.33 -15.33
N ALA A 85 -0.20 -14.35 -14.53
CA ALA A 85 0.09 -12.94 -14.81
C ALA A 85 1.57 -12.56 -14.62
N HIS A 86 2.35 -13.34 -13.86
CA HIS A 86 3.79 -13.12 -13.72
C HIS A 86 4.51 -13.41 -15.04
N TRP A 87 4.05 -14.44 -15.78
CA TRP A 87 4.55 -14.77 -17.10
C TRP A 87 4.05 -13.79 -18.17
N ASN A 88 2.73 -13.57 -18.24
CA ASN A 88 2.14 -12.79 -19.33
C ASN A 88 2.29 -11.27 -19.15
N TRP A 89 2.62 -10.80 -17.93
CA TRP A 89 2.65 -9.39 -17.54
C TRP A 89 1.33 -8.63 -17.81
N GLU A 90 0.24 -9.36 -17.98
CA GLU A 90 -1.10 -8.82 -18.21
C GLU A 90 -2.17 -9.74 -17.63
N ARG A 91 -3.35 -9.14 -17.42
CA ARG A 91 -4.58 -9.83 -17.07
C ARG A 91 -5.70 -9.22 -17.91
N VAL A 92 -6.50 -10.07 -18.53
CA VAL A 92 -7.73 -9.64 -19.19
C VAL A 92 -8.83 -9.55 -18.15
N SER A 93 -9.51 -8.41 -18.10
CA SER A 93 -10.62 -8.20 -17.18
C SER A 93 -11.63 -7.20 -17.75
N TYR A 94 -12.87 -7.26 -17.26
CA TYR A 94 -13.88 -6.26 -17.57
C TYR A 94 -13.69 -5.05 -16.65
N VAL A 95 -13.62 -3.87 -17.25
CA VAL A 95 -13.53 -2.57 -16.56
C VAL A 95 -14.79 -1.78 -16.89
N GLU A 96 -15.51 -1.34 -15.87
CA GLU A 96 -16.71 -0.54 -16.06
C GLU A 96 -16.42 0.73 -16.86
N GLY A 97 -17.27 1.04 -17.84
CA GLY A 97 -17.08 2.19 -18.73
C GLY A 97 -16.05 2.00 -19.86
N ARG A 98 -15.18 0.97 -19.79
CA ARG A 98 -14.19 0.64 -20.84
C ARG A 98 -14.52 -0.66 -21.59
N GLY A 99 -15.08 -1.66 -20.90
CA GLY A 99 -15.29 -2.99 -21.44
C GLY A 99 -14.15 -3.97 -21.10
N VAL A 100 -13.96 -4.99 -21.93
CA VAL A 100 -12.87 -5.97 -21.73
C VAL A 100 -11.54 -5.35 -22.12
N ALA A 101 -10.60 -5.30 -21.17
CA ALA A 101 -9.26 -4.73 -21.37
C ALA A 101 -8.18 -5.62 -20.78
N ALA A 102 -7.01 -5.62 -21.42
CA ALA A 102 -5.81 -6.30 -20.94
C ALA A 102 -4.92 -5.30 -20.17
N ALA A 103 -4.96 -5.37 -18.84
CA ALA A 103 -4.19 -4.50 -17.96
C ALA A 103 -3.05 -5.26 -17.28
N GLY A 104 -1.88 -4.61 -17.18
CA GLY A 104 -0.69 -5.14 -16.51
C GLY A 104 0.57 -4.46 -17.01
N LYS A 105 1.74 -4.87 -16.50
CA LYS A 105 3.05 -4.27 -16.81
C LYS A 105 3.34 -4.20 -18.32
N LYS A 106 2.76 -5.09 -19.12
CA LYS A 106 2.91 -5.10 -20.59
C LYS A 106 2.25 -3.88 -21.27
N ASN A 107 1.07 -3.46 -20.80
CA ASN A 107 0.22 -2.47 -21.51
C ASN A 107 -0.05 -1.19 -20.71
N VAL A 108 0.19 -1.20 -19.40
CA VAL A 108 -0.08 -0.06 -18.50
C VAL A 108 1.16 0.81 -18.38
N LEU A 109 0.99 2.11 -18.63
CA LEU A 109 2.00 3.10 -18.29
C LEU A 109 1.94 3.44 -16.80
N ASN A 110 3.09 3.67 -16.19
CA ASN A 110 3.22 4.25 -14.86
C ASN A 110 3.96 5.59 -14.95
N ASN A 111 4.00 6.33 -13.84
CA ASN A 111 4.76 7.58 -13.74
C ASN A 111 6.13 7.39 -13.07
N PHE A 112 6.73 6.20 -13.20
CA PHE A 112 8.12 5.92 -12.84
C PHE A 112 8.96 5.77 -14.12
N CYS A 113 9.29 4.54 -14.51
CA CYS A 113 10.01 4.22 -15.74
C CYS A 113 9.10 4.22 -16.99
N LEU A 114 7.92 4.84 -16.92
CA LEU A 114 6.94 4.93 -18.00
C LEU A 114 6.35 3.56 -18.35
N GLY A 115 6.88 2.86 -19.36
CA GLY A 115 6.40 1.53 -19.74
C GLY A 115 7.50 0.62 -20.26
N ALA A 116 7.21 -0.68 -20.23
CA ALA A 116 8.19 -1.73 -20.48
C ALA A 116 8.44 -2.01 -21.97
N GLN A 117 7.45 -1.73 -22.84
CA GLN A 117 7.59 -1.91 -24.28
C GLN A 117 8.69 -0.99 -24.82
N SER A 118 9.50 -1.47 -25.76
CA SER A 118 10.76 -0.85 -26.23
C SER A 118 11.93 -0.86 -25.24
N ASN A 119 11.71 -1.29 -24.00
CA ASN A 119 12.67 -1.27 -22.90
C ASN A 119 12.85 -2.65 -22.25
N GLU A 120 12.41 -3.72 -22.92
CA GLU A 120 12.25 -5.07 -22.38
C GLU A 120 13.59 -5.62 -21.86
N LEU A 121 14.68 -5.40 -22.59
CA LEU A 121 16.04 -5.83 -22.23
C LEU A 121 16.42 -5.45 -20.78
N SER A 122 16.05 -4.23 -20.36
CA SER A 122 16.24 -3.75 -18.98
C SER A 122 15.12 -4.21 -18.04
N CYS A 123 13.87 -4.10 -18.48
CA CYS A 123 12.68 -4.34 -17.65
C CYS A 123 12.45 -5.81 -17.29
N ALA A 124 12.95 -6.73 -18.13
CA ALA A 124 12.83 -8.17 -18.00
C ALA A 124 13.69 -8.76 -16.88
N LYS A 125 14.56 -7.96 -16.25
CA LYS A 125 15.22 -8.33 -14.98
C LYS A 125 14.21 -8.82 -13.94
N CYS A 126 12.98 -8.30 -13.96
CA CYS A 126 11.89 -8.72 -13.08
C CYS A 126 10.80 -9.57 -13.78
N HIS A 127 11.08 -10.13 -14.96
CA HIS A 127 10.22 -11.14 -15.59
C HIS A 127 10.60 -12.53 -15.08
N ILE A 128 9.63 -13.43 -14.93
CA ILE A 128 9.88 -14.81 -14.49
C ILE A 128 10.27 -15.73 -15.66
N GLY A 129 11.02 -15.19 -16.61
CA GLY A 129 11.53 -15.92 -17.75
C GLY A 129 12.84 -15.37 -18.29
N TYR A 130 13.38 -16.07 -19.28
CA TYR A 130 14.68 -15.80 -19.92
C TYR A 130 14.51 -15.32 -21.35
N GLY A 131 15.27 -14.29 -21.75
CA GLY A 131 15.43 -13.89 -23.15
C GLY A 131 14.40 -12.88 -23.68
N MET A 132 13.73 -12.11 -22.81
CA MET A 132 12.81 -11.06 -23.24
C MET A 132 13.58 -9.79 -23.62
N THR A 133 14.04 -9.74 -24.87
CA THR A 133 14.80 -8.60 -25.43
C THR A 133 13.90 -7.59 -26.15
N ASN A 134 12.76 -8.05 -26.69
CA ASN A 134 11.80 -7.26 -27.47
C ASN A 134 10.40 -7.94 -27.44
N ASP A 135 9.51 -7.59 -28.36
CA ASP A 135 8.10 -8.06 -28.48
C ASP A 135 7.96 -9.39 -29.20
N HIS A 136 9.03 -9.92 -29.78
CA HIS A 136 9.07 -11.25 -30.38
C HIS A 136 9.36 -12.33 -29.33
N TYR A 137 9.18 -12.02 -28.04
CA TYR A 137 9.35 -12.98 -26.95
C TYR A 137 8.38 -14.15 -27.11
N ASP A 138 8.91 -15.37 -27.12
CA ASP A 138 8.11 -16.57 -27.25
C ASP A 138 7.49 -16.98 -25.90
N PHE A 139 6.28 -16.49 -25.65
CA PHE A 139 5.48 -16.85 -24.48
C PHE A 139 5.01 -18.32 -24.46
N ASN A 140 5.21 -19.08 -25.54
CA ASN A 140 4.87 -20.50 -25.63
C ASN A 140 6.08 -21.43 -25.39
N ASN A 141 7.29 -20.88 -25.27
CA ASN A 141 8.48 -21.68 -25.04
C ASN A 141 8.68 -21.98 -23.55
N ALA A 142 8.33 -23.20 -23.14
CA ALA A 142 8.48 -23.67 -21.76
C ALA A 142 9.93 -23.61 -21.23
N ARG A 143 10.94 -23.70 -22.11
CA ARG A 143 12.36 -23.61 -21.71
C ARG A 143 12.72 -22.24 -21.14
N ASN A 144 11.95 -21.22 -21.52
CA ASN A 144 12.19 -19.85 -21.07
C ASN A 144 11.59 -19.56 -19.69
N VAL A 145 10.89 -20.50 -19.04
CA VAL A 145 10.39 -20.33 -17.67
C VAL A 145 11.56 -20.30 -16.68
N ASP A 146 11.61 -19.27 -15.84
CA ASP A 146 12.59 -19.15 -14.77
C ASP A 146 12.04 -19.75 -13.48
N CYS A 147 12.33 -21.03 -13.24
CA CYS A 147 11.90 -21.72 -12.02
C CYS A 147 12.67 -21.21 -10.78
N MET A 148 13.93 -20.80 -10.96
CA MET A 148 14.86 -20.52 -9.85
C MET A 148 14.58 -19.19 -9.17
N VAL A 149 14.13 -18.16 -9.90
CA VAL A 149 13.85 -16.83 -9.33
C VAL A 149 12.87 -16.88 -8.15
N CYS A 150 11.92 -17.83 -8.17
CA CYS A 150 10.95 -18.01 -7.11
C CYS A 150 11.34 -19.08 -6.09
N HIS A 151 12.20 -20.04 -6.46
CA HIS A 151 12.40 -21.26 -5.67
C HIS A 151 13.82 -21.45 -5.13
N ASP A 152 14.80 -20.62 -5.50
CA ASP A 152 16.15 -20.72 -4.94
C ASP A 152 16.18 -20.44 -3.43
N ASN A 153 16.64 -21.39 -2.62
CA ASN A 153 16.89 -21.18 -1.19
C ASN A 153 18.40 -21.22 -0.85
N SER A 154 19.29 -21.03 -1.84
CA SER A 154 20.73 -20.86 -1.61
C SER A 154 21.15 -19.41 -1.33
N ASP A 155 20.26 -18.43 -1.60
CA ASP A 155 20.54 -16.99 -1.64
C ASP A 155 21.58 -16.56 -2.69
N LEU A 156 21.85 -17.41 -3.70
CA LEU A 156 22.85 -17.14 -4.74
C LEU A 156 22.24 -16.79 -6.09
N TYR A 157 20.96 -17.05 -6.30
CA TYR A 157 20.31 -16.73 -7.57
C TYR A 157 20.01 -15.24 -7.69
N LEU A 158 20.57 -14.61 -8.73
CA LEU A 158 20.23 -13.24 -9.09
C LEU A 158 20.17 -13.06 -10.60
N LYS A 159 19.16 -12.32 -11.06
CA LYS A 159 19.03 -11.95 -12.47
C LYS A 159 19.97 -10.81 -12.81
N GLY A 160 20.67 -10.94 -13.93
CA GLY A 160 21.62 -9.93 -14.41
C GLY A 160 20.93 -8.60 -14.73
N SER A 161 21.66 -7.50 -14.54
CA SER A 161 21.17 -6.17 -14.88
C SER A 161 21.16 -5.98 -16.40
N ALA A 162 20.00 -5.62 -16.95
CA ALA A 162 19.79 -5.48 -18.39
C ALA A 162 20.14 -6.73 -19.23
N SER A 163 19.98 -7.92 -18.65
CA SER A 163 20.29 -9.20 -19.30
C SER A 163 19.06 -9.91 -19.84
N ALA A 164 17.96 -9.21 -20.19
CA ALA A 164 16.73 -9.82 -20.74
C ALA A 164 16.14 -10.94 -19.85
N GLY A 165 16.34 -10.84 -18.54
CA GLY A 165 15.91 -11.85 -17.58
C GLY A 165 16.86 -13.03 -17.40
N TYR A 166 18.01 -13.11 -18.08
CA TYR A 166 19.02 -14.11 -17.76
C TYR A 166 19.63 -13.91 -16.35
N PRO A 167 20.03 -14.99 -15.66
CA PRO A 167 20.82 -14.89 -14.43
C PRO A 167 22.15 -14.18 -14.70
N ASP A 168 22.72 -13.59 -13.66
CA ASP A 168 24.08 -13.08 -13.73
C ASP A 168 25.07 -14.23 -13.99
N ARG A 169 26.15 -13.94 -14.72
CA ARG A 169 27.15 -14.95 -15.10
C ARG A 169 27.88 -15.56 -13.90
N THR A 170 27.84 -14.89 -12.75
CA THR A 170 28.44 -15.39 -11.50
C THR A 170 27.59 -16.43 -10.79
N VAL A 171 26.33 -16.63 -11.20
CA VAL A 171 25.43 -17.58 -10.56
C VAL A 171 25.88 -19.02 -10.83
N ASN A 172 26.08 -19.79 -9.76
CA ASN A 172 26.28 -21.23 -9.85
C ASN A 172 24.94 -21.93 -10.03
N LEU A 173 24.57 -22.21 -11.29
CA LEU A 173 23.29 -22.82 -11.66
C LEU A 173 23.09 -24.20 -11.02
N THR A 174 24.14 -25.01 -10.88
CA THR A 174 24.06 -26.33 -10.26
C THR A 174 23.68 -26.22 -8.79
N LEU A 175 24.36 -25.35 -8.03
CA LEU A 175 24.07 -25.16 -6.62
C LEU A 175 22.66 -24.61 -6.40
N VAL A 176 22.26 -23.60 -7.19
CA VAL A 176 20.90 -23.05 -7.14
C VAL A 176 19.85 -24.13 -7.42
N ALA A 177 20.02 -24.93 -8.47
CA ALA A 177 19.07 -25.99 -8.82
C ALA A 177 18.94 -27.05 -7.72
N GLN A 178 20.03 -27.36 -7.01
CA GLN A 178 20.05 -28.31 -5.90
C GLN A 178 19.42 -27.75 -4.60
N SER A 179 19.38 -26.42 -4.46
CA SER A 179 18.87 -25.72 -3.29
C SER A 179 17.42 -25.26 -3.43
N VAL A 180 16.69 -25.69 -4.46
CA VAL A 180 15.31 -25.24 -4.67
C VAL A 180 14.35 -25.73 -3.58
N GLY A 181 13.45 -24.86 -3.15
CA GLY A 181 12.48 -25.10 -2.08
C GLY A 181 11.23 -24.22 -2.17
N THR A 182 10.52 -24.11 -1.04
CA THR A 182 9.37 -23.20 -0.92
C THR A 182 9.86 -21.75 -0.95
N PRO A 183 9.21 -20.85 -1.72
CA PRO A 183 9.63 -19.46 -1.84
C PRO A 183 9.77 -18.76 -0.48
N GLU A 184 10.92 -18.12 -0.28
CA GLU A 184 11.24 -17.26 0.84
C GLU A 184 11.03 -15.78 0.48
N LYS A 185 11.23 -14.88 1.45
CA LYS A 185 10.99 -13.44 1.26
C LYS A 185 11.85 -12.84 0.15
N ILE A 186 13.10 -13.30 0.01
CA ILE A 186 14.05 -12.78 -0.98
C ILE A 186 13.66 -13.15 -2.41
N ASN A 187 13.06 -14.31 -2.63
CA ASN A 187 12.64 -14.73 -3.97
C ASN A 187 11.64 -13.74 -4.56
N CYS A 188 10.62 -13.37 -3.79
CA CYS A 188 9.66 -12.32 -4.17
C CYS A 188 10.33 -10.93 -4.18
N GLY A 189 11.14 -10.65 -3.15
CA GLY A 189 11.84 -9.39 -2.94
C GLY A 189 12.79 -8.99 -4.08
N SER A 190 13.41 -9.96 -4.75
CA SER A 190 14.31 -9.77 -5.90
C SER A 190 13.72 -8.86 -6.99
N CYS A 191 12.39 -8.87 -7.12
CA CYS A 191 11.63 -8.04 -8.04
C CYS A 191 10.79 -6.97 -7.33
N HIS A 192 10.12 -7.34 -6.24
CA HIS A 192 9.14 -6.47 -5.59
C HIS A 192 9.78 -5.35 -4.75
N PHE A 193 10.96 -5.57 -4.15
CA PHE A 193 11.65 -4.56 -3.35
C PHE A 193 12.36 -3.51 -4.20
N TYR A 194 12.75 -3.88 -5.42
CA TYR A 194 13.56 -3.04 -6.31
C TYR A 194 12.77 -2.41 -7.47
N SER A 195 11.44 -2.54 -7.44
CA SER A 195 10.55 -1.99 -8.44
C SER A 195 10.74 -0.47 -8.58
N GLY A 196 10.85 0.03 -9.80
CA GLY A 196 11.15 1.45 -10.08
C GLY A 196 12.64 1.79 -10.15
N GLY A 197 13.53 0.78 -10.11
CA GLY A 197 14.96 0.94 -10.35
C GLY A 197 15.81 1.09 -9.09
N GLY A 198 15.29 0.73 -7.92
CA GLY A 198 16.02 0.80 -6.64
C GLY A 198 15.16 0.31 -5.47
N ASN A 199 15.82 0.04 -4.33
CA ASN A 199 15.15 -0.41 -3.11
C ASN A 199 14.08 0.60 -2.66
N ASN A 200 12.89 0.10 -2.32
CA ASN A 200 11.73 0.86 -1.84
C ASN A 200 11.27 2.04 -2.71
N VAL A 201 11.70 2.13 -3.98
CA VAL A 201 11.38 3.28 -4.85
C VAL A 201 9.87 3.40 -5.10
N LYS A 202 9.24 2.28 -5.49
CA LYS A 202 7.89 2.30 -6.07
C LYS A 202 6.77 2.12 -5.06
N HIS A 203 6.78 1.01 -4.31
CA HIS A 203 5.69 0.63 -3.42
C HIS A 203 5.68 1.48 -2.13
N GLY A 204 6.83 1.66 -1.50
CA GLY A 204 6.97 2.36 -0.24
C GLY A 204 6.77 1.47 0.99
N ASP A 205 6.10 0.33 0.85
CA ASP A 205 5.87 -0.67 1.90
C ASP A 205 6.52 -2.03 1.61
N LEU A 206 7.28 -2.15 0.51
CA LEU A 206 8.00 -3.37 0.12
C LEU A 206 9.47 -3.05 -0.14
N GLU A 207 10.34 -3.52 0.75
CA GLU A 207 11.76 -3.19 0.75
C GLU A 207 12.64 -4.30 1.33
N VAL A 208 13.95 -4.20 1.08
CA VAL A 208 14.97 -5.15 1.55
C VAL A 208 14.96 -5.32 3.08
N ALA A 209 14.62 -4.28 3.84
CA ALA A 209 14.55 -4.38 5.29
C ALA A 209 13.58 -5.47 5.77
N LEU A 210 12.53 -5.79 4.99
CA LEU A 210 11.55 -6.82 5.33
C LEU A 210 12.11 -8.24 5.36
N LEU A 211 13.31 -8.48 4.79
CA LEU A 211 13.97 -9.79 4.85
C LEU A 211 14.28 -10.22 6.28
N ALA A 212 14.60 -9.27 7.16
CA ALA A 212 14.97 -9.53 8.55
C ALA A 212 14.50 -8.40 9.47
N CYS A 213 13.28 -7.90 9.25
CA CYS A 213 12.73 -6.80 10.04
C CYS A 213 12.29 -7.24 11.44
N ASP A 214 12.05 -6.26 12.31
CA ASP A 214 11.37 -6.49 13.58
C ASP A 214 9.87 -6.19 13.49
N ARG A 215 9.15 -6.47 14.58
CA ARG A 215 7.70 -6.21 14.70
C ARG A 215 7.32 -4.74 14.59
N ASP A 216 8.24 -3.79 14.78
CA ASP A 216 7.94 -2.36 14.62
C ASP A 216 7.81 -1.99 13.15
N VAL A 217 8.58 -2.66 12.28
CA VAL A 217 8.47 -2.51 10.83
C VAL A 217 7.25 -3.25 10.29
N ASP A 218 7.14 -4.57 10.50
CA ASP A 218 5.99 -5.38 10.06
C ASP A 218 5.73 -6.55 11.01
N VAL A 219 4.57 -6.60 11.65
CA VAL A 219 4.25 -7.65 12.64
C VAL A 219 4.13 -9.07 12.06
N HIS A 220 3.87 -9.22 10.76
CA HIS A 220 3.69 -10.53 10.12
C HIS A 220 5.02 -11.08 9.60
N MET A 221 5.84 -10.21 8.99
CA MET A 221 7.12 -10.58 8.37
C MET A 221 8.31 -10.53 9.34
N ALA A 222 8.12 -9.98 10.54
CA ALA A 222 9.14 -9.82 11.55
C ALA A 222 9.88 -11.12 11.91
N ALA A 223 11.20 -11.08 11.88
CA ALA A 223 12.08 -12.18 12.29
C ALA A 223 11.99 -12.46 13.80
N ASN A 224 11.66 -11.46 14.61
CA ASN A 224 11.32 -11.62 16.03
C ASN A 224 9.81 -11.84 16.28
N GLY A 225 9.09 -12.32 15.27
CA GLY A 225 7.66 -12.61 15.30
C GLY A 225 7.34 -13.90 14.54
N MET A 226 6.27 -13.86 13.72
CA MET A 226 5.82 -15.01 12.94
C MET A 226 6.72 -15.32 11.72
N ASP A 227 7.61 -14.39 11.35
CA ASP A 227 8.59 -14.56 10.27
C ASP A 227 7.96 -15.03 8.94
N MET A 228 6.73 -14.61 8.64
CA MET A 228 5.98 -15.09 7.48
C MET A 228 6.71 -14.76 6.17
N SER A 229 6.77 -15.73 5.26
CA SER A 229 7.13 -15.48 3.86
C SER A 229 5.95 -14.91 3.09
N CYS A 230 6.19 -14.37 1.89
CA CYS A 230 5.15 -13.75 1.09
C CYS A 230 4.01 -14.73 0.76
N VAL A 231 4.34 -16.00 0.48
CA VAL A 231 3.38 -17.04 0.08
C VAL A 231 2.48 -17.52 1.22
N ALA A 232 2.79 -17.17 2.48
CA ALA A 232 1.90 -17.40 3.62
C ALA A 232 0.55 -16.66 3.44
N CYS A 233 0.60 -15.41 2.97
CA CYS A 233 -0.60 -14.61 2.67
C CYS A 233 -0.97 -14.72 1.18
N HIS A 234 0.02 -14.60 0.30
CA HIS A 234 -0.12 -14.72 -1.15
C HIS A 234 -0.09 -16.19 -1.60
N THR A 235 -1.00 -16.98 -1.04
CA THR A 235 -1.15 -18.40 -1.41
C THR A 235 -1.37 -18.57 -2.91
N GLY A 236 -0.90 -19.69 -3.46
CA GLY A 236 -1.02 -20.01 -4.88
C GLY A 236 -1.59 -21.39 -5.08
N GLU A 237 -2.52 -21.51 -6.02
CA GLU A 237 -2.99 -22.79 -6.54
C GLU A 237 -2.63 -22.85 -8.02
N ASN A 238 -2.01 -23.94 -8.48
CA ASN A 238 -1.56 -24.09 -9.87
C ASN A 238 -0.74 -22.87 -10.36
N HIS A 239 0.22 -22.44 -9.54
CA HIS A 239 1.06 -21.23 -9.73
C HIS A 239 0.29 -19.91 -9.96
N GLN A 240 -1.01 -19.86 -9.66
CA GLN A 240 -1.81 -18.64 -9.67
C GLN A 240 -1.80 -17.99 -8.29
N LEU A 241 -0.81 -17.12 -8.05
CA LEU A 241 -0.70 -16.40 -6.78
C LEU A 241 -1.88 -15.45 -6.54
N LYS A 242 -2.39 -15.45 -5.31
CA LYS A 242 -3.35 -14.48 -4.78
C LYS A 242 -2.72 -13.11 -4.54
N GLY A 243 -3.57 -12.12 -4.29
CA GLY A 243 -3.15 -10.75 -4.00
C GLY A 243 -2.88 -9.95 -5.26
N ARG A 244 -3.86 -9.93 -6.17
CA ARG A 244 -3.84 -8.96 -7.29
C ARG A 244 -3.65 -7.56 -6.70
N LEU A 245 -2.80 -6.74 -7.33
CA LEU A 245 -2.56 -5.35 -6.92
C LEU A 245 -3.48 -4.41 -7.69
N TYR A 246 -4.21 -3.53 -7.00
CA TYR A 246 -5.15 -2.60 -7.64
C TYR A 246 -4.48 -1.58 -8.59
N SER A 247 -3.21 -1.23 -8.35
CA SER A 247 -2.46 -0.33 -9.23
C SER A 247 -2.17 -0.89 -10.62
N VAL A 248 -2.40 -2.19 -10.86
CA VAL A 248 -2.20 -2.85 -12.16
C VAL A 248 -3.30 -3.87 -12.50
N SER A 249 -4.40 -3.91 -11.74
CA SER A 249 -5.51 -4.86 -11.92
C SER A 249 -6.84 -4.23 -11.50
N SER A 250 -7.81 -4.28 -12.40
CA SER A 250 -9.05 -3.50 -12.32
C SER A 250 -10.21 -4.10 -11.51
N THR A 251 -10.24 -5.42 -11.28
CA THR A 251 -11.42 -6.11 -10.69
C THR A 251 -11.18 -6.60 -9.28
N ASN A 252 -12.18 -6.54 -8.38
CA ASN A 252 -12.05 -7.01 -7.00
C ASN A 252 -12.08 -8.55 -6.84
N THR A 253 -11.11 -9.27 -7.43
CA THR A 253 -11.03 -10.73 -7.40
C THR A 253 -9.63 -11.22 -7.05
N ASN A 254 -9.53 -12.43 -6.50
CA ASN A 254 -8.27 -13.08 -6.14
C ASN A 254 -7.35 -12.20 -5.27
N ARG A 255 -7.92 -11.59 -4.23
CA ARG A 255 -7.24 -10.67 -3.30
C ARG A 255 -6.71 -11.43 -2.09
N ALA A 256 -5.68 -10.87 -1.47
CA ALA A 256 -5.23 -11.27 -0.14
C ALA A 256 -5.80 -10.26 0.85
N THR A 257 -6.46 -10.73 1.91
CA THR A 257 -7.17 -9.86 2.86
C THR A 257 -6.90 -10.26 4.31
N CYS A 258 -7.05 -9.31 5.21
CA CYS A 258 -6.85 -9.52 6.64
C CYS A 258 -7.82 -10.59 7.19
N GLU A 259 -9.04 -10.65 6.64
CA GLU A 259 -10.11 -11.54 7.08
C GLU A 259 -9.88 -13.03 6.78
N GLN A 260 -8.83 -13.37 6.03
CA GLN A 260 -8.44 -14.76 5.82
C GLN A 260 -7.87 -15.39 7.10
N CYS A 261 -7.25 -14.58 7.96
CA CYS A 261 -6.71 -15.00 9.26
C CYS A 261 -7.51 -14.38 10.42
N HIS A 262 -7.87 -13.10 10.31
CA HIS A 262 -8.63 -12.37 11.33
C HIS A 262 -10.14 -12.44 11.09
N THR A 263 -10.95 -12.17 12.11
CA THR A 263 -12.40 -12.00 11.90
C THR A 263 -12.69 -10.59 11.38
N ALA A 264 -13.89 -10.37 10.82
CA ALA A 264 -14.33 -9.03 10.42
C ALA A 264 -14.59 -8.08 11.62
N THR A 265 -14.64 -8.62 12.84
CA THR A 265 -14.84 -7.90 14.09
C THR A 265 -13.79 -8.35 15.12
N PRO A 266 -12.50 -8.06 14.89
CA PRO A 266 -11.41 -8.64 15.68
C PRO A 266 -11.17 -7.92 17.01
N HIS A 267 -11.84 -6.79 17.26
CA HIS A 267 -11.64 -5.97 18.46
C HIS A 267 -12.64 -6.34 19.55
N PHE A 268 -12.28 -6.13 20.81
CA PHE A 268 -13.23 -6.19 21.93
C PHE A 268 -14.12 -4.94 21.99
N ASP A 269 -13.66 -3.83 21.41
CA ASP A 269 -14.44 -2.61 21.26
C ASP A 269 -15.36 -2.68 20.03
N ASP A 270 -16.67 -2.72 20.29
CA ASP A 270 -17.70 -2.73 19.25
C ASP A 270 -17.68 -1.49 18.35
N ILE A 271 -17.24 -0.34 18.85
CA ILE A 271 -17.09 0.87 18.04
C ILE A 271 -16.00 0.63 16.99
N LEU A 272 -14.85 0.07 17.37
CA LEU A 272 -13.79 -0.27 16.41
C LEU A 272 -14.26 -1.32 15.39
N ASN A 273 -15.03 -2.32 15.82
CA ASN A 273 -15.61 -3.31 14.92
C ASN A 273 -16.55 -2.67 13.88
N ARG A 274 -17.37 -1.69 14.29
CA ARG A 274 -18.26 -0.95 13.37
C ARG A 274 -17.49 -0.13 12.33
N HIS A 275 -16.28 0.35 12.65
CA HIS A 275 -15.47 1.08 11.68
C HIS A 275 -15.10 0.21 10.47
N ASN A 276 -14.96 -1.12 10.63
CA ASN A 276 -14.63 -2.00 9.50
C ASN A 276 -15.69 -1.98 8.38
N ALA A 277 -16.90 -1.48 8.63
CA ALA A 277 -17.90 -1.27 7.58
C ALA A 277 -17.47 -0.24 6.52
N LYS A 278 -16.65 0.75 6.90
CA LYS A 278 -16.26 1.87 6.04
C LYS A 278 -14.78 2.22 6.08
N VAL A 279 -13.99 1.60 6.95
CA VAL A 279 -12.55 1.82 7.10
C VAL A 279 -11.85 0.47 6.98
N SER A 280 -10.88 0.36 6.07
CA SER A 280 -10.09 -0.87 5.92
C SER A 280 -9.18 -1.10 7.12
N CYS A 281 -8.83 -2.36 7.39
CA CYS A 281 -7.87 -2.71 8.44
C CYS A 281 -6.54 -1.98 8.24
N GLN A 282 -6.07 -1.92 6.99
CA GLN A 282 -4.84 -1.24 6.59
C GLN A 282 -4.83 0.24 7.01
N ALA A 283 -5.97 0.94 6.91
CA ALA A 283 -6.05 2.38 7.20
C ALA A 283 -5.71 2.70 8.67
N CYS A 284 -6.04 1.79 9.58
CA CYS A 284 -5.74 1.92 11.01
C CYS A 284 -4.42 1.26 11.40
N HIS A 285 -4.07 0.14 10.77
CA HIS A 285 -2.94 -0.69 11.18
C HIS A 285 -1.63 -0.42 10.42
N ILE A 286 -1.66 0.44 9.39
CA ILE A 286 -0.47 0.92 8.70
C ILE A 286 -0.42 2.45 8.85
N PRO A 287 -0.03 2.95 10.04
CA PRO A 287 -0.04 4.38 10.34
C PRO A 287 1.00 5.17 9.51
N GLU A 288 2.07 4.50 9.12
CA GLU A 288 3.19 5.00 8.32
C GLU A 288 3.76 3.89 7.43
N TYR A 289 4.31 4.26 6.27
CA TYR A 289 5.09 3.40 5.38
C TYR A 289 6.47 4.00 5.13
N ALA A 290 7.33 3.28 4.41
CA ALA A 290 8.75 3.64 4.22
C ALA A 290 9.45 3.84 5.57
N LYS A 291 9.23 2.90 6.49
CA LYS A 291 9.72 2.95 7.88
C LYS A 291 11.25 2.87 7.96
N VAL A 292 11.89 2.09 7.08
CA VAL A 292 13.33 1.84 7.15
C VAL A 292 14.09 2.57 6.05
N ASN A 293 13.68 2.46 4.79
CA ASN A 293 14.30 3.21 3.68
C ASN A 293 13.33 4.19 3.03
N PRO A 294 13.82 5.33 2.53
CA PRO A 294 12.98 6.32 1.87
C PRO A 294 12.38 5.77 0.58
N THR A 295 11.24 6.32 0.19
CA THR A 295 10.53 6.00 -1.04
C THR A 295 10.35 7.24 -1.90
N LYS A 296 10.36 7.06 -3.22
CA LYS A 296 10.22 8.17 -4.16
C LYS A 296 8.78 8.65 -4.16
N MET A 297 8.58 9.93 -3.88
CA MET A 297 7.27 10.59 -3.82
C MET A 297 6.97 11.39 -5.08
N SER A 298 8.01 11.86 -5.78
CA SER A 298 7.83 12.41 -7.12
C SER A 298 8.99 12.14 -8.08
N TRP A 299 8.66 12.20 -9.37
CA TRP A 299 9.58 12.05 -10.49
C TRP A 299 9.20 13.00 -11.63
N TYR A 300 10.05 14.00 -11.90
CA TYR A 300 9.86 14.97 -12.98
C TYR A 300 10.81 14.67 -14.14
N TRP A 301 10.28 14.03 -15.18
CA TRP A 301 11.03 13.73 -16.40
C TRP A 301 11.35 14.99 -17.22
N SER A 302 10.59 16.07 -17.04
CA SER A 302 10.84 17.35 -17.72
C SER A 302 12.20 17.95 -17.40
N ASP A 303 12.78 17.60 -16.25
CA ASP A 303 14.09 18.08 -15.82
C ASP A 303 15.26 17.27 -16.38
N ALA A 304 15.00 16.11 -16.99
CA ALA A 304 16.03 15.22 -17.49
C ALA A 304 16.84 15.86 -18.64
N GLY A 305 18.07 15.38 -18.84
CA GLY A 305 18.92 15.79 -19.96
C GLY A 305 19.92 16.90 -19.66
N LYS A 306 19.95 17.46 -18.44
CA LYS A 306 21.02 18.39 -18.04
C LYS A 306 22.32 17.62 -17.90
N LEU A 307 23.39 18.10 -18.53
CA LEU A 307 24.73 17.53 -18.53
C LEU A 307 25.71 18.51 -17.88
N ARG A 308 26.80 17.99 -17.33
CA ARG A 308 27.91 18.78 -16.78
C ARG A 308 29.14 18.47 -17.61
N ASP A 309 29.70 19.48 -18.27
CA ASP A 309 30.85 19.32 -19.18
C ASP A 309 30.62 18.27 -20.29
N GLY A 310 29.37 18.15 -20.77
CA GLY A 310 28.99 17.18 -21.81
C GLY A 310 28.76 15.75 -21.32
N GLU A 311 28.96 15.48 -20.03
CA GLU A 311 28.75 14.16 -19.44
C GLU A 311 27.52 14.14 -18.50
N PRO A 312 26.85 12.98 -18.36
CA PRO A 312 25.75 12.84 -17.42
C PRO A 312 26.26 12.89 -15.99
N TYR A 313 25.43 13.43 -15.11
CA TYR A 313 25.73 13.54 -13.69
C TYR A 313 24.50 13.16 -12.84
N GLU A 314 24.78 12.94 -11.56
CA GLU A 314 23.78 12.67 -10.54
C GLU A 314 23.99 13.65 -9.38
N GLU A 315 22.91 14.06 -8.74
CA GLU A 315 22.95 14.84 -7.50
C GLU A 315 22.27 14.04 -6.40
N PHE A 316 22.85 14.13 -5.21
CA PHE A 316 22.41 13.40 -4.03
C PHE A 316 22.10 14.40 -2.92
N SER A 317 21.06 14.10 -2.17
CA SER A 317 20.74 14.76 -0.91
C SER A 317 21.81 14.49 0.16
N SER A 318 21.66 15.15 1.32
CA SER A 318 22.48 14.85 2.51
C SER A 318 22.28 13.44 3.06
N ASP A 319 21.14 12.80 2.81
CA ASP A 319 20.85 11.41 3.22
C ASP A 319 21.19 10.38 2.14
N SER A 320 21.96 10.77 1.11
CA SER A 320 22.42 9.93 0.00
C SER A 320 21.30 9.39 -0.90
N THR A 321 20.12 10.01 -0.89
CA THR A 321 19.08 9.74 -1.90
C THR A 321 19.37 10.53 -3.17
N GLN A 322 19.17 9.91 -4.35
CA GLN A 322 19.33 10.62 -5.62
C GLN A 322 18.25 11.70 -5.75
N GLU A 323 18.62 12.97 -5.80
CA GLU A 323 17.68 14.08 -6.06
C GLU A 323 17.56 14.38 -7.55
N TYR A 324 18.62 14.11 -8.33
CA TYR A 324 18.63 14.31 -9.77
C TYR A 324 19.50 13.26 -10.47
N MET A 325 19.10 12.85 -11.66
CA MET A 325 19.94 12.08 -12.59
C MET A 325 19.72 12.60 -14.02
N SER A 326 20.79 12.86 -14.78
CA SER A 326 20.66 13.30 -16.19
C SER A 326 19.71 12.40 -17.01
N ILE A 327 19.76 11.09 -16.77
CA ILE A 327 18.97 10.10 -17.51
C ILE A 327 17.49 10.06 -17.14
N LYS A 328 17.07 10.69 -16.03
CA LYS A 328 15.74 10.49 -15.45
C LYS A 328 15.08 11.78 -14.93
N GLY A 329 15.81 12.85 -14.68
CA GLY A 329 15.28 14.11 -14.15
C GLY A 329 15.35 14.17 -12.62
N THR A 330 14.42 14.92 -12.03
CA THR A 330 14.43 15.28 -10.59
C THR A 330 13.50 14.37 -9.79
N PHE A 331 13.86 14.10 -8.54
CA PHE A 331 13.10 13.27 -7.61
C PHE A 331 12.88 13.97 -6.28
N THR A 332 11.78 13.61 -5.62
CA THR A 332 11.65 13.84 -4.16
C THR A 332 11.44 12.51 -3.45
N TRP A 333 11.98 12.43 -2.24
CA TRP A 333 11.93 11.24 -1.40
C TRP A 333 11.33 11.56 -0.04
N ALA A 334 10.74 10.55 0.59
CA ALA A 334 10.26 10.67 1.95
C ALA A 334 10.40 9.34 2.70
N LYS A 335 10.55 9.44 4.02
CA LYS A 335 10.67 8.31 4.96
C LYS A 335 9.64 8.51 6.09
N ASN A 336 9.17 7.43 6.70
CA ASN A 336 8.13 7.45 7.75
C ASN A 336 6.89 8.23 7.30
N VAL A 337 6.38 7.87 6.13
CA VAL A 337 5.37 8.66 5.43
C VAL A 337 3.99 8.26 5.93
N LYS A 338 3.22 9.24 6.40
CA LYS A 338 1.79 9.07 6.68
C LYS A 338 1.04 8.84 5.35
N PRO A 339 0.26 7.75 5.20
CA PRO A 339 -0.53 7.54 3.99
C PRO A 339 -1.53 8.65 3.74
N ASP A 340 -1.83 8.89 2.46
CA ASP A 340 -3.07 9.54 2.05
C ASP A 340 -4.23 8.55 2.18
N TYR A 341 -5.45 9.04 2.32
CA TYR A 341 -6.64 8.21 2.49
C TYR A 341 -7.66 8.49 1.39
N MET A 342 -8.31 7.43 0.89
CA MET A 342 -9.34 7.55 -0.16
C MET A 342 -10.41 6.50 -0.07
N TRP A 343 -11.60 6.82 -0.60
CA TRP A 343 -12.67 5.86 -0.79
C TRP A 343 -12.33 4.90 -1.93
N PHE A 344 -12.54 3.61 -1.68
CA PHE A 344 -12.24 2.58 -2.65
C PHE A 344 -13.18 1.38 -2.54
N ASN A 345 -13.77 0.95 -3.66
CA ASN A 345 -14.71 -0.17 -3.75
C ASN A 345 -14.09 -1.47 -4.28
N GLY A 346 -12.78 -1.50 -4.50
CA GLY A 346 -12.09 -2.67 -5.04
C GLY A 346 -11.99 -2.69 -6.57
N THR A 347 -12.50 -1.69 -7.28
CA THR A 347 -12.40 -1.58 -8.75
C THR A 347 -11.60 -0.36 -9.17
N ALA A 348 -10.84 -0.50 -10.26
CA ALA A 348 -9.95 0.55 -10.75
C ALA A 348 -9.89 0.59 -12.28
N ASP A 349 -9.62 1.75 -12.84
CA ASP A 349 -9.20 1.90 -14.25
C ASP A 349 -7.74 2.34 -14.32
N HIS A 350 -7.11 2.13 -15.46
CA HIS A 350 -5.70 2.42 -15.70
C HIS A 350 -5.58 3.15 -17.04
N TYR A 351 -4.65 4.09 -17.10
CA TYR A 351 -4.25 4.64 -18.38
C TYR A 351 -3.56 3.54 -19.20
N LEU A 352 -4.16 3.19 -20.33
CA LEU A 352 -3.60 2.23 -21.29
C LEU A 352 -2.93 2.98 -22.43
N LEU A 353 -1.89 2.36 -22.99
CA LEU A 353 -1.20 2.91 -24.14
C LEU A 353 -2.19 3.19 -25.30
N GLY A 354 -2.20 4.43 -25.80
CA GLY A 354 -3.13 4.91 -26.82
C GLY A 354 -4.38 5.64 -26.28
N ASP A 355 -4.64 5.64 -24.97
CA ASP A 355 -5.73 6.41 -24.39
C ASP A 355 -5.51 7.93 -24.60
N THR A 356 -6.56 8.70 -24.81
CA THR A 356 -6.47 10.17 -24.80
C THR A 356 -6.44 10.71 -23.37
N ILE A 357 -5.62 11.73 -23.11
CA ILE A 357 -5.57 12.44 -21.84
C ILE A 357 -6.90 13.16 -21.58
N LYS A 358 -7.57 12.83 -20.48
CA LYS A 358 -8.88 13.37 -20.10
C LYS A 358 -8.82 14.48 -19.05
N SER A 359 -7.77 14.53 -18.25
CA SER A 359 -7.59 15.48 -17.15
C SER A 359 -6.12 15.75 -16.86
N VAL A 360 -5.83 16.88 -16.22
CA VAL A 360 -4.50 17.22 -15.70
C VAL A 360 -4.64 17.56 -14.21
N PRO A 361 -3.90 16.90 -13.30
CA PRO A 361 -2.94 15.81 -13.55
C PRO A 361 -3.58 14.56 -14.19
N VAL A 362 -2.82 13.90 -15.06
CA VAL A 362 -3.25 12.63 -15.68
C VAL A 362 -3.25 11.56 -14.60
N GLN A 363 -4.40 10.91 -14.43
CA GLN A 363 -4.56 9.80 -13.50
C GLN A 363 -4.00 8.53 -14.16
N MET A 364 -2.81 8.08 -13.75
CA MET A 364 -2.23 6.85 -14.29
C MET A 364 -3.06 5.62 -13.94
N ASN A 365 -3.71 5.69 -12.78
CA ASN A 365 -4.79 4.81 -12.38
C ASN A 365 -5.85 5.62 -11.63
N THR A 366 -7.10 5.17 -11.73
CA THR A 366 -8.22 5.73 -10.96
C THR A 366 -8.75 4.63 -10.06
N LEU A 367 -8.73 4.87 -8.75
CA LEU A 367 -9.34 3.98 -7.77
C LEU A 367 -10.79 4.43 -7.56
N PHE A 368 -11.75 3.58 -7.92
CA PHE A 368 -13.17 3.94 -7.83
C PHE A 368 -13.70 3.74 -6.42
N GLY A 369 -14.63 4.60 -6.04
CA GLY A 369 -15.34 4.48 -4.77
C GLY A 369 -15.86 5.83 -4.29
N SER A 370 -16.80 5.78 -3.35
CA SER A 370 -17.33 6.96 -2.68
C SER A 370 -17.94 6.58 -1.34
N HIS A 371 -18.28 7.57 -0.51
CA HIS A 371 -18.99 7.29 0.74
C HIS A 371 -20.31 6.52 0.52
N ASN A 372 -21.07 6.92 -0.51
CA ASN A 372 -22.41 6.39 -0.82
C ASN A 372 -22.37 5.01 -1.46
N ASP A 373 -21.23 4.60 -1.99
CA ASP A 373 -21.03 3.26 -2.51
C ASP A 373 -20.94 2.27 -1.34
N ARG A 374 -21.78 1.23 -1.38
CA ARG A 374 -21.89 0.25 -0.30
C ARG A 374 -20.65 -0.62 -0.16
N ASP A 375 -19.93 -0.85 -1.25
CA ASP A 375 -18.74 -1.70 -1.27
C ASP A 375 -17.46 -0.88 -0.99
N SER A 376 -17.58 0.45 -0.92
CA SER A 376 -16.47 1.34 -0.64
C SER A 376 -16.05 1.38 0.82
N LYS A 377 -14.75 1.25 1.05
CA LYS A 377 -14.06 1.54 2.32
C LYS A 377 -12.98 2.61 2.13
N ILE A 378 -12.57 3.26 3.21
CA ILE A 378 -11.41 4.14 3.27
C ILE A 378 -10.15 3.27 3.33
N ILE A 379 -9.23 3.49 2.39
CA ILE A 379 -7.95 2.77 2.30
C ILE A 379 -6.77 3.74 2.40
N PRO A 380 -5.60 3.29 2.93
CA PRO A 380 -4.36 4.05 2.85
C PRO A 380 -3.70 3.87 1.49
N VAL A 381 -3.21 4.97 0.92
CA VAL A 381 -2.52 4.99 -0.36
C VAL A 381 -1.26 5.85 -0.29
N LYS A 382 -0.21 5.40 -0.98
CA LYS A 382 0.88 6.25 -1.43
C LYS A 382 0.45 6.93 -2.73
N ILE A 383 0.60 8.25 -2.81
CA ILE A 383 0.39 9.00 -4.06
C ILE A 383 1.75 9.40 -4.62
N HIS A 384 2.12 8.82 -5.75
CA HIS A 384 3.31 9.22 -6.50
C HIS A 384 2.92 10.26 -7.55
N ARG A 385 3.60 11.42 -7.55
CA ARG A 385 3.33 12.53 -8.47
C ARG A 385 4.50 12.77 -9.40
N GLY A 386 4.29 13.49 -10.49
CA GLY A 386 5.38 13.80 -11.39
C GLY A 386 4.91 14.46 -12.66
N ASP A 387 5.77 14.40 -13.67
CA ASP A 387 5.38 14.61 -15.05
C ASP A 387 6.03 13.58 -15.96
N GLN A 388 5.43 13.40 -17.12
CA GLN A 388 5.98 12.54 -18.15
C GLN A 388 5.63 13.05 -19.53
N ILE A 389 6.35 12.51 -20.50
CA ILE A 389 6.29 12.93 -21.90
C ILE A 389 4.94 12.55 -22.54
N TYR A 390 4.36 13.47 -23.31
CA TYR A 390 3.11 13.29 -24.04
C TYR A 390 3.17 13.97 -25.42
N ASP A 391 2.36 13.48 -26.36
CA ASP A 391 2.21 14.04 -27.70
C ASP A 391 1.22 15.21 -27.67
N LYS A 392 1.65 16.39 -28.13
CA LYS A 392 0.85 17.63 -28.07
C LYS A 392 -0.35 17.63 -29.02
N LYS A 393 -0.28 16.92 -30.15
CA LYS A 393 -1.36 16.90 -31.15
C LYS A 393 -2.34 15.76 -30.91
N TYR A 394 -1.82 14.56 -30.64
CA TYR A 394 -2.67 13.40 -30.34
C TYR A 394 -3.23 13.43 -28.92
N ASN A 395 -2.64 14.24 -28.03
CA ASN A 395 -3.04 14.35 -26.63
C ASN A 395 -3.02 12.99 -25.91
N THR A 396 -1.96 12.22 -26.14
CA THR A 396 -1.71 10.90 -25.55
C THR A 396 -0.35 10.88 -24.85
N LEU A 397 -0.21 10.13 -23.76
CA LEU A 397 1.10 9.83 -23.18
C LEU A 397 1.94 9.01 -24.17
N ILE A 398 3.25 9.22 -24.13
CA ILE A 398 4.19 8.58 -25.04
C ILE A 398 4.89 7.41 -24.34
N GLN A 399 5.13 6.33 -25.10
CA GLN A 399 6.09 5.28 -24.76
C GLN A 399 7.43 5.57 -25.45
N PRO A 400 8.44 6.14 -24.75
CA PRO A 400 9.76 6.36 -25.33
C PRO A 400 10.64 5.10 -25.21
N LYS A 401 11.62 5.00 -26.11
CA LYS A 401 12.77 4.10 -25.95
C LYS A 401 13.77 4.73 -24.99
N LEU A 402 13.88 4.18 -23.79
CA LEU A 402 14.74 4.67 -22.73
C LEU A 402 16.08 3.93 -22.69
N PHE A 403 16.09 2.63 -23.00
CA PHE A 403 17.26 1.77 -22.80
C PHE A 403 17.89 1.29 -24.11
N ALA A 404 19.22 1.35 -24.17
CA ALA A 404 20.08 0.60 -25.09
C ALA A 404 21.45 0.36 -24.44
N GLU A 405 22.17 -0.65 -24.92
CA GLU A 405 23.52 -0.97 -24.43
C GLU A 405 24.53 0.09 -24.89
N SER A 406 24.36 0.62 -26.11
CA SER A 406 25.29 1.52 -26.78
C SER A 406 24.65 2.88 -27.09
N LYS A 407 25.49 3.93 -27.22
CA LYS A 407 25.07 5.23 -27.76
C LYS A 407 24.72 5.11 -29.26
N GLY A 408 23.81 5.96 -29.74
CA GLY A 408 23.38 6.05 -31.13
C GLY A 408 22.24 5.10 -31.50
N ASP A 409 21.65 4.40 -30.52
CA ASP A 409 20.52 3.48 -30.72
C ASP A 409 19.18 4.12 -30.28
N SER A 410 19.05 5.45 -30.40
CA SER A 410 17.85 6.24 -30.08
C SER A 410 17.41 6.20 -28.61
N ALA A 411 18.16 5.57 -27.71
CA ALA A 411 17.75 5.38 -26.33
C ALA A 411 18.06 6.61 -25.48
N TYR A 412 17.03 7.15 -24.82
CA TYR A 412 17.16 8.39 -24.06
C TYR A 412 18.26 8.35 -22.98
N TRP A 413 18.45 7.22 -22.28
CA TRP A 413 19.47 7.11 -21.22
C TRP A 413 20.92 7.12 -21.72
N LYS A 414 21.13 7.04 -23.04
CA LYS A 414 22.46 7.08 -23.67
C LYS A 414 22.64 8.33 -24.52
N ASP A 415 21.61 8.69 -25.28
CA ASP A 415 21.67 9.72 -26.31
C ASP A 415 21.17 11.08 -25.83
N PHE A 416 20.39 11.12 -24.74
CA PHE A 416 19.79 12.34 -24.17
C PHE A 416 18.96 13.16 -25.18
N ASP A 417 18.40 12.49 -26.19
CA ASP A 417 17.54 13.08 -27.21
C ASP A 417 16.13 12.51 -27.10
N TRP A 418 15.18 13.35 -26.70
CA TRP A 418 13.78 12.98 -26.60
C TRP A 418 13.12 12.74 -27.95
N GLU A 419 13.45 13.51 -28.99
CA GLU A 419 12.78 13.40 -30.28
C GLU A 419 13.03 12.02 -30.89
N THR A 420 14.29 11.60 -30.92
CA THR A 420 14.68 10.29 -31.43
C THR A 420 14.14 9.15 -30.55
N ALA A 421 14.18 9.29 -29.22
CA ALA A 421 13.67 8.29 -28.29
C ALA A 421 12.15 8.09 -28.37
N VAL A 422 11.41 9.17 -28.56
CA VAL A 422 9.95 9.16 -28.75
C VAL A 422 9.60 8.52 -30.07
N ALA A 423 10.25 8.92 -31.17
CA ALA A 423 10.00 8.37 -32.49
C ALA A 423 10.21 6.85 -32.50
N ALA A 424 11.35 6.39 -31.99
CA ALA A 424 11.68 4.97 -31.92
C ALA A 424 10.70 4.19 -31.01
N GLY A 425 10.37 4.74 -29.84
CA GLY A 425 9.47 4.07 -28.89
C GLY A 425 8.01 3.98 -29.39
N MET A 426 7.50 5.02 -30.04
CA MET A 426 6.14 5.06 -30.60
C MET A 426 6.01 4.18 -31.84
N GLU A 427 7.00 4.19 -32.74
CA GLU A 427 7.08 3.25 -33.87
C GLU A 427 7.05 1.81 -33.37
N ARG A 428 7.85 1.52 -32.33
CA ARG A 428 7.97 0.20 -31.74
C ARG A 428 6.66 -0.38 -31.23
N VAL A 429 5.78 0.46 -30.70
CA VAL A 429 4.44 0.07 -30.20
C VAL A 429 3.33 0.28 -31.22
N GLY A 430 3.66 0.70 -32.44
CA GLY A 430 2.70 0.88 -33.54
C GLY A 430 1.75 2.06 -33.34
N LEU A 431 2.13 3.07 -32.56
CA LEU A 431 1.32 4.28 -32.34
C LEU A 431 1.92 5.50 -33.05
N PRO A 432 1.08 6.44 -33.52
CA PRO A 432 1.57 7.61 -34.23
C PRO A 432 2.26 8.60 -33.29
N TYR A 433 3.30 9.26 -33.80
CA TYR A 433 3.95 10.41 -33.17
C TYR A 433 3.83 11.62 -34.10
N SER A 434 3.44 12.76 -33.55
CA SER A 434 3.14 13.97 -34.32
C SER A 434 4.37 14.83 -34.66
N GLY A 435 5.53 14.48 -34.11
CA GLY A 435 6.73 15.32 -34.14
C GLY A 435 6.78 16.36 -33.01
N GLU A 436 5.73 16.47 -32.19
CA GLU A 436 5.65 17.46 -31.11
C GLU A 436 5.34 16.81 -29.77
N TYR A 437 6.29 16.93 -28.83
CA TYR A 437 6.11 16.46 -27.46
C TYR A 437 6.09 17.61 -26.44
N GLY A 438 5.55 17.32 -25.27
CA GLY A 438 5.69 18.13 -24.06
C GLY A 438 5.71 17.25 -22.82
N PHE A 439 5.67 17.86 -21.63
CA PHE A 439 5.52 17.16 -20.37
C PHE A 439 4.19 17.54 -19.71
N VAL A 440 3.49 16.56 -19.18
CA VAL A 440 2.20 16.74 -18.50
C VAL A 440 2.28 16.15 -17.10
N LYS A 441 1.70 16.85 -16.13
CA LYS A 441 1.64 16.39 -14.74
C LYS A 441 0.84 15.09 -14.64
N THR A 442 1.33 14.14 -13.86
CA THR A 442 0.66 12.86 -13.61
C THR A 442 0.64 12.50 -12.14
N GLU A 443 -0.31 11.67 -11.75
CA GLU A 443 -0.35 11.05 -10.43
C GLU A 443 -0.79 9.58 -10.50
N MET A 444 -0.29 8.79 -9.56
CA MET A 444 -0.54 7.36 -9.49
C MET A 444 -0.71 6.92 -8.03
N TYR A 445 -1.75 6.13 -7.80
CA TYR A 445 -2.14 5.65 -6.47
C TYR A 445 -1.68 4.22 -6.24
N TRP A 446 -1.00 4.02 -5.11
CA TRP A 446 -0.45 2.75 -4.66
C TRP A 446 -1.03 2.39 -3.29
N PRO A 447 -2.02 1.49 -3.21
CA PRO A 447 -2.54 1.02 -1.94
C PRO A 447 -1.43 0.39 -1.08
N VAL A 448 -1.37 0.82 0.18
CA VAL A 448 -0.39 0.35 1.16
C VAL A 448 -0.95 -0.86 1.90
N ASN A 449 -0.23 -1.99 1.90
CA ASN A 449 -0.74 -3.26 2.42
C ASN A 449 0.23 -4.01 3.36
N HIS A 450 1.50 -3.61 3.40
CA HIS A 450 2.54 -4.18 4.27
C HIS A 450 3.01 -3.11 5.27
N MET A 451 4.00 -3.46 6.10
CA MET A 451 4.45 -2.67 7.24
C MET A 451 3.37 -2.49 8.31
N VAL A 452 2.58 -3.54 8.55
CA VAL A 452 1.54 -3.54 9.58
C VAL A 452 2.19 -3.32 10.95
N ALA A 453 1.79 -2.26 11.64
CA ALA A 453 2.36 -1.88 12.93
C ALA A 453 1.79 -2.73 14.09
N PRO A 454 2.50 -2.81 15.23
CA PRO A 454 1.96 -3.35 16.46
C PRO A 454 0.63 -2.68 16.83
N LYS A 455 -0.28 -3.42 17.49
CA LYS A 455 -1.63 -2.92 17.83
C LYS A 455 -1.60 -1.65 18.68
N GLU A 456 -0.55 -1.48 19.49
CA GLU A 456 -0.32 -0.33 20.36
C GLU A 456 0.03 0.95 19.57
N LYS A 457 0.46 0.80 18.31
CA LYS A 457 0.80 1.87 17.38
C LYS A 457 -0.26 2.06 16.29
N ALA A 458 -1.40 1.36 16.39
CA ALA A 458 -2.52 1.58 15.48
C ALA A 458 -3.04 3.02 15.61
N VAL A 459 -3.59 3.55 14.52
CA VAL A 459 -4.16 4.90 14.45
C VAL A 459 -5.22 5.10 15.53
N SER A 460 -5.07 6.18 16.30
CA SER A 460 -6.03 6.54 17.34
C SER A 460 -7.23 7.30 16.79
N CYS A 461 -8.34 7.30 17.55
CA CYS A 461 -9.56 8.03 17.18
C CYS A 461 -9.30 9.51 16.89
N ALA A 462 -8.47 10.16 17.72
CA ALA A 462 -8.21 11.60 17.64
C ALA A 462 -7.43 12.01 16.37
N GLU A 463 -6.69 11.10 15.75
CA GLU A 463 -5.98 11.39 14.50
C GLU A 463 -6.92 11.48 13.28
N CYS A 464 -8.09 10.84 13.35
CA CYS A 464 -9.12 10.88 12.32
C CYS A 464 -10.23 11.89 12.66
N HIS A 465 -10.70 11.88 13.91
CA HIS A 465 -11.80 12.70 14.41
C HIS A 465 -11.33 14.07 14.90
N THR A 466 -10.56 14.77 14.07
CA THR A 466 -9.99 16.09 14.39
C THR A 466 -10.30 17.11 13.32
N ARG A 467 -10.34 18.38 13.72
CA ARG A 467 -10.50 19.54 12.84
C ARG A 467 -9.18 20.02 12.24
N SER A 468 -8.06 19.44 12.65
CA SER A 468 -6.75 19.80 12.10
C SER A 468 -6.69 19.45 10.61
N ASP A 469 -6.10 20.33 9.82
CA ASP A 469 -5.77 20.06 8.41
C ASP A 469 -4.76 18.91 8.27
N GLU A 470 -4.04 18.58 9.35
CA GLU A 470 -3.15 17.41 9.42
C GLU A 470 -3.88 16.11 9.82
N GLY A 471 -5.19 16.17 10.08
CA GLY A 471 -6.02 15.00 10.37
C GLY A 471 -5.97 13.98 9.23
N ARG A 472 -5.96 12.68 9.55
CA ARG A 472 -5.81 11.60 8.57
C ARG A 472 -6.90 11.64 7.50
N LEU A 473 -8.13 11.98 7.88
CA LEU A 473 -9.27 12.02 6.96
C LEU A 473 -9.59 13.45 6.47
N ALA A 474 -8.70 14.43 6.65
CA ALA A 474 -9.00 15.84 6.35
C ALA A 474 -9.40 16.08 4.88
N SER A 475 -8.81 15.34 3.93
CA SER A 475 -9.10 15.46 2.49
C SER A 475 -10.40 14.79 2.04
N LEU A 476 -11.04 13.97 2.89
CA LEU A 476 -12.25 13.23 2.54
C LEU A 476 -13.51 14.04 2.82
N ALA A 477 -14.37 14.18 1.81
CA ALA A 477 -15.64 14.89 1.92
C ALA A 477 -16.85 13.97 1.63
N GLY A 478 -18.06 14.53 1.71
CA GLY A 478 -19.30 13.85 1.34
C GLY A 478 -19.97 13.03 2.45
N PHE A 479 -19.47 13.14 3.69
CA PHE A 479 -20.07 12.52 4.88
C PHE A 479 -19.78 13.34 6.12
N TYR A 480 -20.58 13.15 7.16
CA TYR A 480 -20.36 13.75 8.47
C TYR A 480 -19.45 12.85 9.31
N LEU A 481 -18.31 13.38 9.72
CA LEU A 481 -17.36 12.75 10.63
C LEU A 481 -17.40 13.46 11.99
N PRO A 482 -17.86 12.78 13.07
CA PRO A 482 -17.86 13.35 14.41
C PRO A 482 -16.48 13.90 14.79
N GLY A 483 -16.42 15.03 15.49
CA GLY A 483 -15.16 15.67 15.89
C GLY A 483 -14.49 16.53 14.81
N ARG A 484 -14.53 16.11 13.54
CA ARG A 484 -14.05 16.92 12.40
C ARG A 484 -15.13 17.88 11.89
N ASP A 485 -16.29 17.34 11.52
CA ASP A 485 -17.36 18.10 10.89
C ASP A 485 -18.31 18.66 11.95
N TYR A 486 -18.99 19.76 11.61
CA TYR A 486 -19.90 20.44 12.50
C TYR A 486 -20.92 21.25 11.70
N ASN A 487 -22.07 21.53 12.28
CA ASN A 487 -23.12 22.30 11.63
C ASN A 487 -23.44 23.52 12.49
N LYS A 488 -22.87 24.69 12.14
CA LYS A 488 -22.97 25.92 12.94
C LYS A 488 -24.41 26.24 13.39
N PRO A 489 -25.43 26.22 12.51
CA PRO A 489 -26.81 26.42 12.95
C PRO A 489 -27.28 25.38 13.97
N LEU A 490 -27.07 24.09 13.70
CA LEU A 490 -27.51 23.02 14.58
C LEU A 490 -26.80 23.07 15.94
N ASP A 491 -25.50 23.32 15.93
CA ASP A 491 -24.68 23.46 17.13
C ASP A 491 -25.13 24.66 17.96
N PHE A 492 -25.47 25.78 17.30
CA PHE A 492 -26.03 26.95 17.95
C PHE A 492 -27.37 26.65 18.61
N PHE A 493 -28.31 26.03 17.88
CA PHE A 493 -29.61 25.65 18.43
C PHE A 493 -29.48 24.64 19.57
N GLY A 494 -28.62 23.64 19.43
CA GLY A 494 -28.34 22.65 20.48
C GLY A 494 -27.77 23.31 21.73
N SER A 495 -26.79 24.21 21.57
CA SER A 495 -26.20 24.97 22.68
C SER A 495 -27.24 25.88 23.34
N PHE A 496 -28.04 26.58 22.55
CA PHE A 496 -29.12 27.44 23.04
C PHE A 496 -30.14 26.66 23.86
N LEU A 497 -30.58 25.48 23.39
CA LEU A 497 -31.50 24.62 24.12
C LEU A 497 -30.89 24.10 25.42
N PHE A 498 -29.62 23.65 25.39
CA PHE A 498 -28.91 23.16 26.57
C PHE A 498 -28.76 24.25 27.64
N PHE A 499 -28.20 25.41 27.28
CA PHE A 499 -28.02 26.52 28.21
C PHE A 499 -29.37 27.13 28.63
N GLY A 500 -30.34 27.18 27.74
CA GLY A 500 -31.71 27.60 28.05
C GLY A 500 -32.37 26.71 29.09
N ALA A 501 -32.25 25.39 28.95
CA ALA A 501 -32.76 24.42 29.94
C ALA A 501 -32.03 24.56 31.29
N LEU A 502 -30.70 24.72 31.27
CA LEU A 502 -29.90 24.92 32.48
C LEU A 502 -30.34 26.19 33.23
N ILE A 503 -30.51 27.30 32.52
CA ILE A 503 -31.02 28.57 33.07
C ILE A 503 -32.43 28.38 33.64
N ALA A 504 -33.33 27.69 32.94
CA ALA A 504 -34.68 27.42 33.42
C ALA A 504 -34.68 26.60 34.72
N VAL A 505 -33.80 25.61 34.86
CA VAL A 505 -33.61 24.84 36.10
C VAL A 505 -33.13 25.74 37.24
N PHE A 506 -32.15 26.62 37.01
CA PHE A 506 -31.68 27.57 38.01
C PHE A 506 -32.76 28.57 38.44
N ILE A 507 -33.53 29.11 37.48
CA ILE A 507 -34.66 29.99 37.75
C ILE A 507 -35.71 29.25 38.60
N HIS A 508 -36.05 28.01 38.23
CA HIS A 508 -37.00 27.20 39.00
C HIS A 508 -36.50 26.94 40.44
N ALA A 509 -35.22 26.62 40.61
CA ALA A 509 -34.62 26.41 41.93
C ALA A 509 -34.63 27.70 42.77
N ALA A 510 -34.28 28.84 42.17
CA ALA A 510 -34.32 30.15 42.85
C ALA A 510 -35.75 30.52 43.28
N PHE A 511 -36.75 30.31 42.42
CA PHE A 511 -38.15 30.50 42.78
C PHE A 511 -38.57 29.63 43.96
N ARG A 512 -38.18 28.34 44.00
CA ARG A 512 -38.45 27.47 45.15
C ARG A 512 -37.84 28.01 46.44
N VAL A 513 -36.60 28.50 46.40
CA VAL A 513 -35.92 29.08 47.57
C VAL A 513 -36.62 30.34 48.04
N ILE A 514 -36.93 31.28 47.13
CA ILE A 514 -37.60 32.55 47.47
C ILE A 514 -38.98 32.28 48.09
N ILE A 515 -39.76 31.36 47.51
CA ILE A 515 -41.08 30.99 48.04
C ILE A 515 -40.93 30.34 49.42
N SER A 516 -39.93 29.48 49.63
CA SER A 516 -39.67 28.87 50.94
C SER A 516 -39.26 29.90 52.00
N LEU A 517 -38.47 30.92 51.64
CA LEU A 517 -38.08 31.98 52.56
C LEU A 517 -39.27 32.87 52.93
N ARG A 518 -40.08 33.28 51.94
CA ARG A 518 -41.31 34.06 52.17
C ARG A 518 -42.33 33.30 53.01
N ARG A 519 -42.46 31.99 52.81
CA ARG A 519 -43.34 31.14 53.63
C ARG A 519 -42.86 31.09 55.08
N LYS A 520 -41.55 30.97 55.31
CA LYS A 520 -40.97 31.06 56.67
C LYS A 520 -41.19 32.42 57.33
N GLU A 521 -41.05 33.52 56.59
CA GLU A 521 -41.38 34.86 57.10
C GLU A 521 -42.87 35.01 57.41
N TYR A 522 -43.75 34.51 56.54
CA TYR A 522 -45.18 34.53 56.78
C TYR A 522 -45.56 33.70 58.01
N ASP A 523 -45.05 32.48 58.12
CA ASP A 523 -45.29 31.61 59.27
C ASP A 523 -44.74 32.24 60.56
N ALA A 524 -43.58 32.90 60.52
CA ALA A 524 -43.02 33.64 61.66
C ALA A 524 -43.89 34.85 62.05
N ASN A 525 -44.37 35.64 61.08
CA ASN A 525 -45.24 36.79 61.32
C ASN A 525 -46.62 36.38 61.85
N VAL A 526 -47.16 35.22 61.42
CA VAL A 526 -48.43 34.69 61.96
C VAL A 526 -48.26 34.26 63.41
N ILE A 527 -47.15 33.59 63.76
CA ILE A 527 -46.82 33.23 65.16
C ILE A 527 -46.68 34.48 66.03
N ASP A 528 -46.01 35.53 65.52
CA ASP A 528 -45.82 36.79 66.26
C ASP A 528 -47.12 37.60 66.42
N TYR A 529 -48.04 37.50 65.45
CA TYR A 529 -49.37 38.11 65.51
C TYR A 529 -50.31 37.37 66.49
N GLU A 530 -50.24 36.04 66.59
CA GLU A 530 -51.00 35.28 67.58
C GLU A 530 -50.50 35.53 69.01
N ASN A 531 -49.18 35.73 69.20
CA ASN A 531 -48.59 36.03 70.51
C ASN A 531 -48.84 37.48 70.99
N ASN A 532 -49.21 38.41 70.10
CA ASN A 532 -49.42 39.84 70.43
C ASN A 532 -50.91 40.26 70.46
N LYS A 533 -51.86 39.33 70.48
CA LYS A 533 -53.27 39.68 70.70
C LYS A 533 -53.49 40.06 72.17
N PRO A 534 -53.96 41.30 72.47
CA PRO A 534 -54.39 41.63 73.82
C PRO A 534 -55.69 40.90 74.16
N GLU A 535 -55.77 40.35 75.37
CA GLU A 535 -56.95 39.66 75.93
C GLU A 535 -58.20 40.54 76.03
#